data_AF-A0A7C4Z766-F1
#
_entry.id   AF-A0A7C4Z766-F1
#
_cell.length_a   1.000
_cell.length_b   1.000
_cell.length_c   1.000
_cell.angle_alpha   90.00
_cell.angle_beta   90.00
_cell.angle_gamma   90.00
#
_symmetry.space_group_name_H-M   'P 1'
#
loop_
_entity.id
_entity.type
_entity.pdbx_description
1 polymer ?
#
loop_
_entity_poly.entity_id
_entity_poly.type
_entity_poly.pdbx_seq_one_letter_code
_entity_poly.pdbx_strand_id
1 'polypeptide(L)'
;MSEGPITSGHDPRFEPVLYAHVGRPNSWTLDYYLGHGGYETARAVLTGRQPEEVVEEVKKSGLRGRGGAGFPTGVKWSFMPNDGQQHYLIANADESEPASFKDRYLMEDDPHQLIEGMIISGFAIRATKGYVYIRGEYRKAYDRLTAAIREAYDRSYLGKNLFGSGFDFDLYVHRGAGAYICGEETALMNSLEGLRANPRMKPPFPAQSGLYGKPTTINNVESLASVVHILQRGADWFAQMGTERSKGMKLFQVSGPARRPGVYELPLGTTFR
;
A
#
# COMPACT_ATOMS: atom_id res chain seq x y z
N MET A 1 -16.77 21.36 21.69
CA MET A 1 -15.55 20.77 22.28
C MET A 1 -15.13 19.67 21.33
N SER A 2 -14.02 19.80 20.59
CA SER A 2 -13.58 18.68 19.76
C SER A 2 -13.12 17.57 20.70
N GLU A 3 -13.75 16.41 20.63
CA GLU A 3 -13.27 15.24 21.33
C GLU A 3 -11.80 14.98 20.96
N GLY A 4 -10.98 14.58 21.94
CA GLY A 4 -9.54 14.39 21.74
C GLY A 4 -9.19 13.30 20.70
N PRO A 5 -7.90 13.20 20.32
CA PRO A 5 -7.46 12.24 19.30
C PRO A 5 -7.76 10.79 19.70
N ILE A 6 -8.11 9.97 18.71
CA ILE A 6 -8.35 8.53 18.88
C ILE A 6 -6.99 7.84 19.01
N THR A 7 -6.65 7.41 20.23
CA THR A 7 -5.36 6.76 20.54
C THR A 7 -5.52 5.38 21.19
N SER A 8 -6.74 4.86 21.26
CA SER A 8 -7.04 3.54 21.84
C SER A 8 -8.01 2.78 20.95
N GLY A 9 -7.75 1.49 20.74
CA GLY A 9 -8.69 0.60 20.05
C GLY A 9 -10.00 0.37 20.81
N HIS A 10 -10.09 0.79 22.08
CA HIS A 10 -11.33 0.77 22.85
C HIS A 10 -12.19 2.03 22.66
N ASP A 11 -11.69 3.04 21.96
CA ASP A 11 -12.47 4.21 21.60
C ASP A 11 -13.60 3.78 20.65
N PRO A 12 -14.89 4.02 20.97
CA PRO A 12 -16.00 3.56 20.16
C PRO A 12 -16.06 4.21 18.77
N ARG A 13 -15.28 5.27 18.53
CA ARG A 13 -15.18 5.96 17.24
C ARG A 13 -14.15 5.29 16.33
N PHE A 14 -13.31 4.41 16.86
CA PHE A 14 -12.33 3.66 16.07
C PHE A 14 -13.01 2.51 15.33
N GLU A 15 -12.76 2.45 14.03
CA GLU A 15 -13.24 1.38 13.15
C GLU A 15 -12.04 0.78 12.41
N PRO A 16 -11.79 -0.54 12.52
CA PRO A 16 -10.82 -1.22 11.67
C PRO A 16 -11.24 -1.15 10.21
N VAL A 17 -10.32 -0.82 9.32
CA VAL A 17 -10.59 -0.70 7.88
C VAL A 17 -9.67 -1.55 7.01
N LEU A 18 -8.42 -1.76 7.43
CA LEU A 18 -7.45 -2.57 6.70
C LEU A 18 -7.73 -4.07 6.88
N TYR A 19 -7.97 -4.48 8.13
CA TYR A 19 -8.15 -5.87 8.53
C TYR A 19 -9.63 -6.26 8.74
N ALA A 20 -10.57 -5.38 8.40
CA ALA A 20 -12.01 -5.60 8.60
C ALA A 20 -12.52 -6.91 7.97
N HIS A 21 -11.97 -7.28 6.81
CA HIS A 21 -12.38 -8.44 6.03
C HIS A 21 -11.42 -9.64 6.13
N VAL A 22 -10.29 -9.50 6.82
CA VAL A 22 -9.31 -10.58 6.98
C VAL A 22 -9.95 -11.77 7.72
N GLY A 23 -9.72 -12.99 7.21
CA GLY A 23 -10.31 -14.21 7.74
C GLY A 23 -11.81 -14.42 7.41
N ARG A 24 -12.46 -13.52 6.66
CA ARG A 24 -13.82 -13.75 6.17
C ARG A 24 -13.80 -14.72 4.98
N PRO A 25 -14.76 -15.66 4.87
CA PRO A 25 -14.80 -16.57 3.73
C PRO A 25 -14.90 -15.81 2.39
N ASN A 26 -14.07 -16.19 1.43
CA ASN A 26 -14.04 -15.62 0.08
C ASN A 26 -13.75 -14.12 0.00
N SER A 27 -13.22 -13.51 1.07
CA SER A 27 -12.91 -12.06 1.09
C SER A 27 -11.94 -11.64 -0.01
N TRP A 28 -11.12 -12.57 -0.51
CA TRP A 28 -10.13 -12.32 -1.53
C TRP A 28 -10.69 -12.19 -2.95
N THR A 29 -11.97 -12.51 -3.16
CA THR A 29 -12.60 -12.51 -4.49
C THR A 29 -13.00 -11.10 -4.90
N LEU A 30 -12.97 -10.82 -6.21
CA LEU A 30 -13.40 -9.53 -6.73
C LEU A 30 -14.87 -9.25 -6.39
N ASP A 31 -15.75 -10.25 -6.50
CA ASP A 31 -17.18 -10.10 -6.19
C ASP A 31 -17.42 -9.70 -4.72
N TYR A 32 -16.65 -10.27 -3.78
CA TYR A 32 -16.74 -9.87 -2.38
C TYR A 32 -16.31 -8.41 -2.20
N TYR A 33 -15.19 -8.01 -2.81
CA TYR A 33 -14.68 -6.65 -2.71
C TYR A 33 -15.68 -5.64 -3.29
N LEU A 34 -16.24 -5.91 -4.47
CA LEU A 34 -17.28 -5.08 -5.10
C LEU A 34 -18.56 -4.99 -4.26
N GLY A 35 -18.98 -6.10 -3.64
CA GLY A 35 -20.15 -6.13 -2.76
C GLY A 35 -20.03 -5.24 -1.51
N HIS A 36 -18.82 -4.79 -1.17
CA HIS A 36 -18.54 -3.89 -0.05
C HIS A 36 -18.03 -2.50 -0.52
N GLY A 37 -18.32 -2.11 -1.77
CA GLY A 37 -17.95 -0.80 -2.31
C GLY A 37 -16.52 -0.71 -2.87
N GLY A 38 -15.90 -1.85 -3.15
CA GLY A 38 -14.56 -1.90 -3.73
C GLY A 38 -14.44 -1.16 -5.06
N TYR A 39 -13.31 -0.50 -5.29
CA TYR A 39 -13.01 0.34 -6.47
C TYR A 39 -13.84 1.61 -6.63
N GLU A 40 -14.81 1.90 -5.76
CA GLU A 40 -15.55 3.15 -5.79
C GLU A 40 -14.64 4.35 -5.52
N THR A 41 -13.67 4.20 -4.61
CA THR A 41 -12.71 5.26 -4.29
C THR A 41 -11.78 5.51 -5.46
N ALA A 42 -11.20 4.47 -6.06
CA ALA A 42 -10.37 4.63 -7.25
C ALA A 42 -11.15 5.27 -8.40
N ARG A 43 -12.41 4.86 -8.64
CA ARG A 43 -13.26 5.51 -9.65
C ARG A 43 -13.42 6.99 -9.38
N ALA A 44 -13.86 7.36 -8.17
CA ALA A 44 -14.09 8.75 -7.80
C ALA A 44 -12.82 9.60 -7.91
N VAL A 45 -11.66 9.06 -7.51
CA VAL A 45 -10.38 9.75 -7.60
C VAL A 45 -9.95 9.93 -9.06
N LEU A 46 -9.94 8.87 -9.86
CA LEU A 46 -9.44 8.93 -11.24
C LEU A 46 -10.31 9.80 -12.15
N THR A 47 -11.62 9.88 -11.91
CA THR A 47 -12.52 10.69 -12.74
C THR A 47 -12.76 12.11 -12.20
N GLY A 48 -12.37 12.37 -10.95
CA GLY A 48 -12.79 13.59 -10.23
C GLY A 48 -11.67 14.44 -9.65
N ARG A 49 -10.42 13.96 -9.63
CA ARG A 49 -9.29 14.68 -9.04
C ARG A 49 -8.10 14.74 -10.00
N GLN A 50 -7.27 15.76 -9.85
CA GLN A 50 -5.94 15.82 -10.43
C GLN A 50 -4.92 15.04 -9.57
N PRO A 51 -3.84 14.49 -10.15
CA PRO A 51 -2.81 13.79 -9.39
C PRO A 51 -2.26 14.59 -8.19
N GLU A 52 -2.06 15.89 -8.36
CA GLU A 52 -1.59 16.81 -7.32
C GLU A 52 -2.53 16.85 -6.10
N GLU A 53 -3.84 16.83 -6.32
CA GLU A 53 -4.83 16.87 -5.24
C GLU A 53 -4.79 15.58 -4.42
N VAL A 54 -4.51 14.44 -5.06
CA VAL A 54 -4.30 13.15 -4.37
C VAL A 54 -3.03 13.19 -3.52
N VAL A 55 -1.93 13.73 -4.07
CA VAL A 55 -0.67 13.89 -3.33
C VAL A 55 -0.85 14.79 -2.11
N GLU A 56 -1.55 15.92 -2.26
CA GLU A 56 -1.80 16.85 -1.16
C GLU A 56 -2.75 16.28 -0.10
N GLU A 57 -3.79 15.52 -0.48
CA GLU A 57 -4.63 14.81 0.49
C GLU A 57 -3.80 13.82 1.33
N VAL A 58 -2.94 13.02 0.68
CA VAL A 58 -2.07 12.06 1.40
C VAL A 58 -1.02 12.79 2.24
N LYS A 59 -0.50 13.94 1.79
CA LYS A 59 0.39 14.78 2.61
C LYS A 59 -0.34 15.32 3.84
N LYS A 60 -1.55 15.86 3.67
CA LYS A 60 -2.41 16.38 4.75
C LYS A 60 -2.75 15.31 5.77
N SER A 61 -2.97 14.06 5.33
CA SER A 61 -3.28 12.95 6.23
C SER A 61 -2.18 12.67 7.26
N GLY A 62 -0.94 13.04 6.97
CA GLY A 62 0.21 12.70 7.79
C GLY A 62 0.59 11.21 7.72
N LEU A 63 0.16 10.48 6.68
CA LEU A 63 0.58 9.10 6.44
C LEU A 63 2.11 9.02 6.34
N ARG A 64 2.69 8.16 7.19
CA ARG A 64 4.11 7.82 7.18
C ARG A 64 4.29 6.39 6.68
N GLY A 65 5.40 6.15 5.97
CA GLY A 65 5.74 4.85 5.40
C GLY A 65 5.73 3.73 6.45
N ARG A 66 5.02 2.64 6.15
CA ARG A 66 4.75 1.52 7.07
C ARG A 66 5.71 0.34 6.91
N GLY A 67 6.72 0.48 6.05
CA GLY A 67 7.82 -0.49 5.90
C GLY A 67 9.03 -0.21 6.81
N GLY A 68 8.83 0.43 7.96
CA GLY A 68 9.89 0.72 8.95
C GLY A 68 10.54 2.11 8.84
N ALA A 69 10.76 2.64 7.63
CA ALA A 69 11.46 3.92 7.45
C ALA A 69 10.70 5.15 8.00
N GLY A 70 9.37 5.11 8.06
CA GLY A 70 8.56 6.20 8.61
C GLY A 70 8.66 7.53 7.84
N PHE A 71 9.10 7.54 6.59
CA PHE A 71 9.13 8.77 5.78
C PHE A 71 7.71 9.20 5.38
N PRO A 72 7.34 10.49 5.42
CA PRO A 72 5.99 10.93 5.03
C PRO A 72 5.67 10.59 3.56
N THR A 73 4.64 9.77 3.33
CA THR A 73 4.33 9.21 2.01
C THR A 73 3.94 10.29 1.00
N GLY A 74 3.10 11.26 1.37
CA GLY A 74 2.72 12.37 0.48
C GLY A 74 3.92 13.25 0.10
N VAL A 75 4.89 13.44 1.01
CA VAL A 75 6.15 14.12 0.69
C VAL A 75 6.99 13.26 -0.27
N LYS A 76 7.07 11.94 -0.05
CA LYS A 76 7.78 11.02 -0.97
C LYS A 76 7.24 11.15 -2.40
N TRP A 77 5.92 11.21 -2.54
CA TRP A 77 5.26 11.35 -3.84
C TRP A 77 5.50 12.72 -4.48
N SER A 78 5.60 13.79 -3.69
CA SER A 78 5.90 15.13 -4.21
C SER A 78 7.28 15.27 -4.85
N PHE A 79 8.17 14.29 -4.70
CA PHE A 79 9.47 14.25 -5.38
C PHE A 79 9.40 13.63 -6.79
N MET A 80 8.27 13.03 -7.17
CA MET A 80 8.12 12.40 -8.47
C MET A 80 8.00 13.47 -9.58
N PRO A 81 8.74 13.33 -10.68
CA PRO A 81 8.70 14.28 -11.77
C PRO A 81 7.38 14.20 -12.54
N ASN A 82 7.07 15.25 -13.30
CA ASN A 82 6.07 15.22 -14.36
C ASN A 82 6.80 15.51 -15.69
N ASP A 83 7.44 14.47 -16.24
CA ASP A 83 8.41 14.60 -17.32
C ASP A 83 8.00 13.88 -18.62
N GLY A 84 6.79 13.31 -18.65
CA GLY A 84 6.27 12.55 -19.79
C GLY A 84 6.94 11.19 -20.02
N GLN A 85 7.83 10.75 -19.12
CA GLN A 85 8.44 9.42 -19.19
C GLN A 85 7.52 8.37 -18.58
N GLN A 86 7.83 7.10 -18.86
CA GLN A 86 7.26 6.00 -18.09
C GLN A 86 7.74 6.07 -16.64
N HIS A 87 6.82 5.95 -15.68
CA HIS A 87 7.13 5.79 -14.26
C HIS A 87 6.71 4.41 -13.74
N TYR A 88 7.36 3.95 -12.68
CA TYR A 88 7.02 2.69 -12.02
C TYR A 88 6.58 2.89 -10.58
N LEU A 89 5.55 2.16 -10.18
CA LEU A 89 5.19 1.96 -8.79
C LEU A 89 5.61 0.56 -8.35
N ILE A 90 6.20 0.42 -7.17
CA ILE A 90 6.52 -0.88 -6.60
C ILE A 90 5.88 -1.01 -5.21
N ALA A 91 5.03 -2.02 -5.04
CA ALA A 91 4.64 -2.49 -3.72
C ALA A 91 5.73 -3.40 -3.17
N ASN A 92 6.39 -2.97 -2.10
CA ASN A 92 7.33 -3.78 -1.36
C ASN A 92 6.56 -4.71 -0.42
N ALA A 93 6.39 -5.96 -0.88
CA ALA A 93 5.78 -7.08 -0.17
C ALA A 93 6.84 -8.11 0.29
N ASP A 94 8.11 -7.70 0.41
CA ASP A 94 9.16 -8.49 1.05
C ASP A 94 9.12 -8.31 2.57
N GLU A 95 8.10 -8.91 3.20
CA GLU A 95 7.93 -8.89 4.65
C GLU A 95 8.85 -9.93 5.32
N SER A 96 10.13 -9.60 5.40
CA SER A 96 11.19 -10.53 5.83
C SER A 96 11.75 -10.25 7.23
N GLU A 97 11.47 -9.09 7.81
CA GLU A 97 11.91 -8.75 9.17
C GLU A 97 11.27 -9.70 10.20
N PRO A 98 12.05 -10.29 11.13
CA PRO A 98 11.51 -11.22 12.12
C PRO A 98 10.32 -10.65 12.88
N ALA A 99 9.31 -11.49 13.10
CA ALA A 99 8.06 -11.13 13.79
C ALA A 99 7.19 -10.06 13.09
N SER A 100 7.52 -9.60 11.87
CA SER A 100 6.57 -8.88 11.02
C SER A 100 5.76 -9.86 10.18
N PHE A 101 4.43 -9.82 10.33
CA PHE A 101 3.48 -10.66 9.58
C PHE A 101 2.12 -9.95 9.36
N LYS A 102 2.17 -8.61 9.28
CA LYS A 102 1.05 -7.69 9.11
C LYS A 102 0.64 -7.50 7.65
N ASP A 103 1.56 -7.65 6.70
CA ASP A 103 1.25 -7.44 5.28
C ASP A 103 0.70 -8.72 4.65
N ARG A 104 1.14 -9.87 5.20
CA ARG A 104 0.74 -11.21 4.75
C ARG A 104 -0.76 -11.36 4.54
N TYR A 105 -1.57 -11.03 5.55
CA TYR A 105 -3.01 -11.35 5.49
C TYR A 105 -3.80 -10.36 4.63
N LEU A 106 -3.32 -9.12 4.45
CA LEU A 106 -3.87 -8.24 3.41
C LEU A 106 -3.74 -8.89 2.03
N MET A 107 -2.58 -9.45 1.72
CA MET A 107 -2.37 -10.09 0.41
C MET A 107 -3.07 -11.45 0.27
N GLU A 108 -3.25 -12.20 1.36
CA GLU A 108 -3.93 -13.49 1.32
C GLU A 108 -5.46 -13.37 1.24
N ASP A 109 -6.04 -12.39 1.93
CA ASP A 109 -7.48 -12.35 2.19
C ASP A 109 -8.14 -11.07 1.65
N ASP A 110 -7.42 -9.98 1.37
CA ASP A 110 -7.98 -8.76 0.75
C ASP A 110 -7.01 -8.11 -0.27
N PRO A 111 -6.60 -8.86 -1.32
CA PRO A 111 -5.65 -8.38 -2.31
C PRO A 111 -6.17 -7.20 -3.14
N HIS A 112 -7.50 -7.09 -3.34
CA HIS A 112 -8.09 -6.01 -4.12
C HIS A 112 -7.95 -4.65 -3.43
N GLN A 113 -7.92 -4.61 -2.09
CA GLN A 113 -7.59 -3.39 -1.34
C GLN A 113 -6.18 -2.86 -1.67
N LEU A 114 -5.19 -3.76 -1.79
CA LEU A 114 -3.85 -3.36 -2.23
C LEU A 114 -3.86 -2.89 -3.68
N ILE A 115 -4.56 -3.60 -4.58
CA ILE A 115 -4.65 -3.23 -6.00
C ILE A 115 -5.27 -1.84 -6.16
N GLU A 116 -6.37 -1.56 -5.46
CA GLU A 116 -7.02 -0.24 -5.49
C GLU A 116 -6.08 0.86 -4.98
N GLY A 117 -5.39 0.61 -3.87
CA GLY A 117 -4.37 1.51 -3.34
C GLY A 117 -3.23 1.78 -4.33
N MET A 118 -2.81 0.76 -5.09
CA MET A 118 -1.79 0.89 -6.13
C MET A 118 -2.28 1.67 -7.35
N ILE A 119 -3.54 1.50 -7.78
CA ILE A 119 -4.13 2.29 -8.86
C ILE A 119 -4.14 3.78 -8.48
N ILE A 120 -4.65 4.11 -7.29
CA ILE A 120 -4.71 5.49 -6.79
C ILE A 120 -3.30 6.08 -6.67
N SER A 121 -2.36 5.32 -6.10
CA SER A 121 -0.98 5.76 -5.95
C SER A 121 -0.29 5.94 -7.29
N GLY A 122 -0.54 5.02 -8.24
CA GLY A 122 -0.03 5.09 -9.61
C GLY A 122 -0.54 6.33 -10.34
N PHE A 123 -1.83 6.64 -10.21
CA PHE A 123 -2.42 7.87 -10.74
C PHE A 123 -1.75 9.12 -10.16
N ALA A 124 -1.59 9.18 -8.84
CA ALA A 124 -0.97 10.31 -8.13
C ALA A 124 0.48 10.60 -8.61
N ILE A 125 1.24 9.56 -8.94
CA ILE A 125 2.63 9.68 -9.40
C ILE A 125 2.82 9.48 -10.91
N ARG A 126 1.73 9.36 -11.67
CA ARG A 126 1.72 9.10 -13.13
C ARG A 126 2.42 7.79 -13.54
N ALA A 127 2.48 6.80 -12.64
CA ALA A 127 2.99 5.48 -12.96
C ALA A 127 1.92 4.64 -13.64
N THR A 128 2.15 4.30 -14.91
CA THR A 128 1.23 3.43 -15.68
C THR A 128 1.52 1.94 -15.49
N LYS A 129 2.62 1.60 -14.81
CA LYS A 129 3.03 0.23 -14.51
C LYS A 129 3.39 0.06 -13.04
N GLY A 130 2.79 -0.94 -12.42
CA GLY A 130 3.02 -1.37 -11.05
C GLY A 130 3.68 -2.74 -10.99
N TYR A 131 4.52 -2.96 -9.97
CA TYR A 131 5.01 -4.28 -9.59
C TYR A 131 4.71 -4.55 -8.11
N VAL A 132 4.27 -5.76 -7.80
CA VAL A 132 4.27 -6.30 -6.43
C VAL A 132 5.46 -7.23 -6.32
N TYR A 133 6.49 -6.83 -5.55
CA TYR A 133 7.62 -7.71 -5.24
C TYR A 133 7.32 -8.45 -3.94
N ILE A 134 6.93 -9.72 -4.04
CA ILE A 134 6.52 -10.55 -2.90
C ILE A 134 7.62 -11.56 -2.55
N ARG A 135 7.90 -11.74 -1.26
CA ARG A 135 8.89 -12.72 -0.80
C ARG A 135 8.58 -14.15 -1.27
N GLY A 136 9.63 -14.93 -1.47
CA GLY A 136 9.53 -16.28 -2.06
C GLY A 136 8.71 -17.28 -1.25
N GLU A 137 8.62 -17.08 0.06
CA GLU A 137 7.94 -17.96 1.02
C GLU A 137 6.41 -17.77 1.04
N TYR A 138 5.91 -16.64 0.56
CA TYR A 138 4.49 -16.29 0.64
C TYR A 138 3.68 -16.87 -0.52
N ARG A 139 3.63 -18.21 -0.61
CA ARG A 139 2.99 -18.91 -1.74
C ARG A 139 1.49 -18.61 -1.85
N LYS A 140 0.74 -18.69 -0.74
CA LYS A 140 -0.71 -18.43 -0.74
C LYS A 140 -1.01 -17.00 -1.18
N ALA A 141 -0.32 -16.01 -0.60
CA ALA A 141 -0.48 -14.60 -1.00
C ALA A 141 -0.11 -14.37 -2.47
N TYR A 142 0.94 -15.01 -2.99
CA TYR A 142 1.28 -14.95 -4.41
C TYR A 142 0.14 -15.49 -5.30
N ASP A 143 -0.40 -16.67 -4.98
CA ASP A 143 -1.50 -17.27 -5.74
C ASP A 143 -2.77 -16.38 -5.68
N ARG A 144 -3.04 -15.77 -4.51
CA ARG A 144 -4.16 -14.83 -4.29
C ARG A 144 -4.02 -13.53 -5.06
N LEU A 145 -2.87 -12.89 -5.01
CA LEU A 145 -2.58 -11.68 -5.79
C LEU A 145 -2.66 -11.94 -7.29
N THR A 146 -2.14 -13.08 -7.74
CA THR A 146 -2.20 -13.46 -9.16
C THR A 146 -3.63 -13.66 -9.63
N ALA A 147 -4.47 -14.33 -8.82
CA ALA A 147 -5.89 -14.49 -9.11
C ALA A 147 -6.63 -13.13 -9.11
N ALA A 148 -6.45 -12.31 -8.08
CA ALA A 148 -7.09 -11.00 -7.98
C ALA A 148 -6.70 -10.04 -9.11
N ILE A 149 -5.44 -10.05 -9.53
CA ILE A 149 -4.98 -9.27 -10.68
C ILE A 149 -5.65 -9.76 -11.96
N ARG A 150 -5.76 -11.07 -12.16
CA ARG A 150 -6.49 -11.63 -13.29
C ARG A 150 -7.97 -11.23 -13.28
N GLU A 151 -8.65 -11.36 -12.14
CA GLU A 151 -10.05 -10.94 -11.99
C GLU A 151 -10.23 -9.44 -12.31
N ALA A 152 -9.30 -8.60 -11.85
CA ALA A 152 -9.31 -7.17 -12.12
C ALA A 152 -9.08 -6.85 -13.62
N TYR A 153 -8.22 -7.58 -14.32
CA TYR A 153 -8.09 -7.47 -15.79
C TYR A 153 -9.34 -7.94 -16.51
N ASP A 154 -9.89 -9.11 -16.14
CA ASP A 154 -11.08 -9.71 -16.76
C ASP A 154 -12.31 -8.79 -16.65
N ARG A 155 -12.34 -7.91 -15.64
CA ARG A 155 -13.40 -6.91 -15.42
C ARG A 155 -12.98 -5.46 -15.63
N SER A 156 -11.84 -5.21 -16.29
CA SER A 156 -11.37 -3.86 -16.66
C SER A 156 -11.13 -2.89 -15.50
N TYR A 157 -10.80 -3.40 -14.31
CA TYR A 157 -10.26 -2.64 -13.18
C TYR A 157 -8.73 -2.47 -13.27
N LEU A 158 -8.07 -3.21 -14.15
CA LEU A 158 -6.68 -3.04 -14.58
C LEU A 158 -6.60 -3.01 -16.10
N GLY A 159 -5.57 -2.38 -16.64
CA GLY A 159 -5.34 -2.23 -18.08
C GLY A 159 -5.55 -0.80 -18.56
N LYS A 160 -6.34 -0.64 -19.62
CA LYS A 160 -6.45 0.62 -20.37
C LYS A 160 -7.63 1.48 -19.96
N ASN A 161 -7.42 2.79 -19.94
CA ASN A 161 -8.45 3.82 -19.76
C ASN A 161 -9.40 3.50 -18.60
N LEU A 162 -8.84 3.30 -17.41
CA LEU A 162 -9.58 2.87 -16.22
C LEU A 162 -10.73 3.84 -15.93
N PHE A 163 -11.93 3.29 -15.81
CA PHE A 163 -13.17 4.04 -15.57
C PHE A 163 -13.47 5.16 -16.59
N GLY A 164 -12.84 5.15 -17.77
CA GLY A 164 -12.97 6.22 -18.77
C GLY A 164 -12.19 7.50 -18.43
N SER A 165 -11.25 7.45 -17.49
CA SER A 165 -10.49 8.61 -17.00
C SER A 165 -9.35 9.07 -17.91
N GLY A 166 -8.95 8.26 -18.89
CA GLY A 166 -7.72 8.43 -19.69
C GLY A 166 -6.46 7.89 -19.02
N PHE A 167 -6.55 7.32 -17.81
CA PHE A 167 -5.42 6.72 -17.11
C PHE A 167 -5.32 5.22 -17.36
N ASP A 168 -4.11 4.74 -17.68
CA ASP A 168 -3.78 3.33 -17.84
C ASP A 168 -3.03 2.83 -16.60
N PHE A 169 -3.31 1.60 -16.16
CA PHE A 169 -2.53 0.96 -15.11
C PHE A 169 -2.41 -0.55 -15.29
N ASP A 170 -1.20 -1.02 -15.54
CA ASP A 170 -0.85 -2.44 -15.57
C ASP A 170 -0.15 -2.87 -14.27
N LEU A 171 -0.47 -4.06 -13.76
CA LEU A 171 0.10 -4.57 -12.51
C LEU A 171 0.65 -5.98 -12.68
N TYR A 172 1.89 -6.19 -12.21
CA TYR A 172 2.60 -7.45 -12.31
C TYR A 172 3.04 -7.94 -10.92
N VAL A 173 3.03 -9.27 -10.70
CA VAL A 173 3.58 -9.86 -9.47
C VAL A 173 4.93 -10.50 -9.78
N HIS A 174 5.95 -10.12 -9.04
CA HIS A 174 7.28 -10.72 -9.08
C HIS A 174 7.53 -11.44 -7.75
N ARG A 175 7.76 -12.75 -7.81
CA ARG A 175 8.05 -13.57 -6.62
C ARG A 175 9.55 -13.66 -6.42
N GLY A 176 10.02 -13.24 -5.25
CA GLY A 176 11.42 -13.31 -4.84
C GLY A 176 11.89 -14.73 -4.49
N ALA A 177 13.14 -14.82 -4.02
CA ALA A 177 13.84 -16.09 -3.78
C ALA A 177 14.41 -16.23 -2.35
N GLY A 178 13.80 -15.57 -1.37
CA GLY A 178 14.10 -15.78 0.06
C GLY A 178 15.36 -15.07 0.57
N ALA A 179 15.48 -13.77 0.32
CA ALA A 179 16.59 -12.96 0.80
C ALA A 179 16.09 -11.68 1.49
N TYR A 180 16.32 -11.57 2.81
CA TYR A 180 15.91 -10.43 3.63
C TYR A 180 16.34 -9.06 3.07
N ILE A 181 17.52 -8.99 2.46
CA ILE A 181 18.04 -7.75 1.86
C ILE A 181 17.17 -7.23 0.71
N CYS A 182 16.36 -8.08 0.06
CA CYS A 182 15.43 -7.66 -0.98
C CYS A 182 14.30 -6.77 -0.44
N GLY A 183 14.10 -6.66 0.88
CA GLY A 183 13.21 -5.68 1.48
C GLY A 183 13.76 -4.26 1.50
N GLU A 184 15.08 -4.06 1.32
CA GLU A 184 15.67 -2.72 1.16
C GLU A 184 15.30 -2.18 -0.23
N GLU A 185 14.80 -0.94 -0.30
CA GLU A 185 14.14 -0.42 -1.50
C GLU A 185 15.02 -0.42 -2.76
N THR A 186 16.33 -0.19 -2.62
CA THR A 186 17.24 -0.18 -3.77
C THR A 186 17.77 -1.55 -4.15
N ALA A 187 17.99 -2.43 -3.18
CA ALA A 187 18.31 -3.83 -3.42
C ALA A 187 17.13 -4.56 -4.10
N LEU A 188 15.89 -4.23 -3.71
CA LEU A 188 14.66 -4.74 -4.32
C LEU A 188 14.65 -4.46 -5.83
N MET A 189 14.94 -3.22 -6.25
CA MET A 189 14.99 -2.89 -7.68
C MET A 189 16.04 -3.71 -8.43
N ASN A 190 17.25 -3.86 -7.88
CA ASN A 190 18.27 -4.71 -8.49
C ASN A 190 17.80 -6.16 -8.62
N SER A 191 17.17 -6.70 -7.58
CA SER A 191 16.61 -8.05 -7.61
C SER A 191 15.53 -8.21 -8.68
N LEU A 192 14.63 -7.23 -8.80
CA LEU A 192 13.54 -7.25 -9.79
C LEU A 192 14.08 -7.15 -11.22
N GLU A 193 15.16 -6.42 -11.45
CA GLU A 193 15.86 -6.31 -12.74
C GLU A 193 16.67 -7.56 -13.12
N GLY A 194 16.74 -8.57 -12.24
CA GLY A 194 17.52 -9.79 -12.48
C GLY A 194 19.00 -9.65 -12.12
N LEU A 195 19.38 -8.60 -11.40
CA LEU A 195 20.71 -8.43 -10.82
C LEU A 195 20.77 -9.05 -9.42
N ARG A 196 21.99 -9.17 -8.88
CA ARG A 196 22.14 -9.50 -7.45
C ARG A 196 21.57 -8.36 -6.60
N ALA A 197 20.88 -8.70 -5.52
CA ALA A 197 20.22 -7.76 -4.60
C ALA A 197 21.21 -6.99 -3.69
N ASN A 198 22.24 -6.39 -4.27
CA ASN A 198 23.09 -5.42 -3.58
C ASN A 198 22.38 -4.06 -3.63
N PRO A 199 22.34 -3.28 -2.53
CA PRO A 199 21.78 -1.92 -2.56
C PRO A 199 22.48 -1.02 -3.60
N ARG A 200 21.73 -0.08 -4.18
CA ARG A 200 22.29 0.92 -5.11
C ARG A 200 22.90 2.07 -4.32
N MET A 201 23.89 2.74 -4.93
CA MET A 201 24.38 4.01 -4.40
C MET A 201 23.28 5.08 -4.48
N LYS A 202 23.19 5.91 -3.44
CA LYS A 202 22.41 7.15 -3.43
C LYS A 202 23.41 8.30 -3.28
N PRO A 203 23.44 9.31 -4.18
CA PRO A 203 22.65 9.50 -5.42
C PRO A 203 23.06 8.56 -6.60
N PRO A 204 22.21 8.45 -7.66
CA PRO A 204 20.91 9.11 -7.87
C PRO A 204 19.79 8.48 -7.04
N PHE A 205 18.77 9.26 -6.64
CA PHE A 205 17.63 8.71 -5.88
C PHE A 205 16.60 8.05 -6.83
N PRO A 206 15.82 7.07 -6.35
CA PRO A 206 14.87 6.32 -7.17
C PRO A 206 13.80 7.19 -7.86
N ALA A 207 13.43 8.33 -7.24
CA ALA A 207 12.49 9.27 -7.82
C ALA A 207 12.98 9.90 -9.13
N GLN A 208 14.30 10.01 -9.33
CA GLN A 208 14.88 10.47 -10.60
C GLN A 208 15.35 9.32 -11.49
N SER A 209 15.92 8.27 -10.90
CA SER A 209 16.41 7.11 -11.64
C SER A 209 16.34 5.85 -10.77
N GLY A 210 15.27 5.08 -10.94
CA GLY A 210 14.99 3.84 -10.24
C GLY A 210 14.98 2.64 -11.20
N LEU A 211 13.87 1.91 -11.23
CA LEU A 211 13.73 0.70 -12.03
C LEU A 211 13.91 1.00 -13.53
N TYR A 212 14.83 0.29 -14.18
CA TYR A 212 15.22 0.49 -15.58
C TYR A 212 15.64 1.94 -15.90
N GLY A 213 16.21 2.63 -14.91
CA GLY A 213 16.61 4.04 -15.02
C GLY A 213 15.44 5.01 -15.12
N LYS A 214 14.23 4.60 -14.76
CA LYS A 214 13.01 5.42 -14.81
C LYS A 214 12.57 5.90 -13.42
N PRO A 215 11.88 7.05 -13.32
CA PRO A 215 11.30 7.51 -12.06
C PRO A 215 10.48 6.42 -11.41
N THR A 216 10.87 6.01 -10.20
CA THR A 216 10.25 4.88 -9.50
C THR A 216 9.99 5.23 -8.05
N THR A 217 8.78 4.95 -7.59
CA THR A 217 8.44 5.01 -6.16
C THR A 217 8.16 3.61 -5.63
N ILE A 218 8.72 3.33 -4.46
CA ILE A 218 8.48 2.08 -3.73
C ILE A 218 7.75 2.40 -2.43
N ASN A 219 6.65 1.71 -2.16
CA ASN A 219 5.89 1.83 -0.91
C ASN A 219 5.58 0.45 -0.33
N ASN A 220 5.47 0.36 0.99
CA ASN A 220 5.05 -0.87 1.68
C ASN A 220 3.55 -1.15 1.44
N VAL A 221 3.16 -2.43 1.48
CA VAL A 221 1.78 -2.90 1.31
C VAL A 221 0.79 -2.14 2.19
N GLU A 222 1.02 -2.08 3.51
CA GLU A 222 0.13 -1.36 4.44
C GLU A 222 0.02 0.14 4.12
N SER A 223 1.11 0.77 3.64
CA SER A 223 1.04 2.17 3.21
C SER A 223 0.10 2.35 2.03
N LEU A 224 0.17 1.47 1.03
CA LEU A 224 -0.65 1.56 -0.17
C LEU A 224 -2.13 1.24 0.13
N ALA A 225 -2.39 0.22 0.96
CA ALA A 225 -3.75 -0.11 1.39
C ALA A 225 -4.39 1.04 2.21
N SER A 226 -3.60 1.72 3.06
CA SER A 226 -4.07 2.88 3.83
C SER A 226 -4.53 4.05 2.95
N VAL A 227 -3.97 4.20 1.74
CA VAL A 227 -4.34 5.28 0.82
C VAL A 227 -5.82 5.20 0.42
N VAL A 228 -6.35 4.00 0.21
CA VAL A 228 -7.77 3.81 -0.15
C VAL A 228 -8.67 4.50 0.87
N HIS A 229 -8.48 4.18 2.14
CA HIS A 229 -9.32 4.70 3.22
C HIS A 229 -9.12 6.19 3.48
N ILE A 230 -7.89 6.70 3.31
CA ILE A 230 -7.61 8.15 3.39
C ILE A 230 -8.41 8.90 2.32
N LEU A 231 -8.43 8.40 1.08
CA LEU A 231 -9.12 9.08 -0.02
C LEU A 231 -10.64 8.90 0.04
N GLN A 232 -11.10 7.79 0.61
CA GLN A 232 -12.53 7.51 0.81
C GLN A 232 -13.14 8.38 1.92
N ARG A 233 -12.44 8.50 3.05
CA ARG A 233 -12.98 9.11 4.29
C ARG A 233 -12.41 10.49 4.60
N GLY A 234 -11.40 10.92 3.83
CA GLY A 234 -10.70 12.20 3.97
C GLY A 234 -9.47 12.14 4.88
N ALA A 235 -8.51 13.02 4.62
CA ALA A 235 -7.28 13.14 5.41
C ALA A 235 -7.54 13.43 6.90
N ASP A 236 -8.56 14.22 7.21
CA ASP A 236 -8.88 14.60 8.59
C ASP A 236 -9.38 13.40 9.41
N TRP A 237 -10.12 12.48 8.77
CA TRP A 237 -10.52 11.20 9.39
C TRP A 237 -9.30 10.32 9.74
N PHE A 238 -8.25 10.34 8.91
CA PHE A 238 -7.03 9.63 9.23
C PHE A 238 -6.23 10.37 10.33
N ALA A 239 -6.19 11.70 10.29
CA ALA A 239 -5.41 12.54 11.20
C ALA A 239 -6.00 12.68 12.61
N GLN A 240 -7.30 12.40 12.80
CA GLN A 240 -7.93 12.29 14.12
C GLN A 240 -7.44 11.06 14.92
N MET A 241 -6.92 10.03 14.23
CA MET A 241 -6.30 8.88 14.87
C MET A 241 -4.81 9.14 15.07
N GLY A 242 -4.25 8.65 16.18
CA GLY A 242 -2.82 8.77 16.42
C GLY A 242 -2.40 9.96 17.29
N THR A 243 -1.10 10.20 17.33
CA THR A 243 -0.51 11.33 18.06
C THR A 243 -0.33 12.55 17.15
N GLU A 244 0.27 13.63 17.65
CA GLU A 244 0.60 14.79 16.82
C GLU A 244 1.51 14.44 15.63
N ARG A 245 2.49 13.54 15.83
CA ARG A 245 3.52 13.19 14.83
C ARG A 245 3.32 11.84 14.15
N SER A 246 2.43 11.01 14.69
CA SER A 246 2.16 9.64 14.23
C SER A 246 0.67 9.48 13.99
N LYS A 247 0.22 9.85 12.79
CA LYS A 247 -1.20 9.88 12.38
C LYS A 247 -1.69 8.53 11.87
N GLY A 248 -2.99 8.31 12.04
CA GLY A 248 -3.73 7.17 11.55
C GLY A 248 -3.67 5.93 12.42
N MET A 249 -4.20 4.85 11.85
CA MET A 249 -4.08 3.50 12.36
C MET A 249 -2.80 2.81 11.87
N LYS A 250 -2.51 1.68 12.53
CA LYS A 250 -1.38 0.81 12.23
C LYS A 250 -1.82 -0.64 12.46
N LEU A 251 -1.35 -1.53 11.59
CA LEU A 251 -1.40 -2.96 11.84
C LEU A 251 -0.29 -3.33 12.82
N PHE A 252 -0.64 -3.50 14.09
CA PHE A 252 0.28 -4.01 15.11
C PHE A 252 0.29 -5.53 15.06
N GLN A 253 1.42 -6.14 15.38
CA GLN A 253 1.55 -7.57 15.44
C GLN A 253 2.34 -7.98 16.67
N VAL A 254 1.89 -9.04 17.34
CA VAL A 254 2.47 -9.55 18.59
C VAL A 254 2.75 -11.03 18.44
N SER A 255 3.97 -11.44 18.79
CA SER A 255 4.44 -12.82 18.83
C SER A 255 5.13 -13.13 20.16
N GLY A 256 5.27 -14.42 20.48
CA GLY A 256 5.87 -14.90 21.73
C GLY A 256 4.85 -15.54 22.67
N PRO A 257 5.21 -15.82 23.93
CA PRO A 257 4.34 -16.43 24.95
C PRO A 257 3.19 -15.52 25.43
N ALA A 258 2.41 -14.97 24.50
CA ALA A 258 1.21 -14.20 24.78
C ALA A 258 -0.04 -15.11 24.72
N ARG A 259 -1.11 -14.73 25.42
CA ARG A 259 -2.37 -15.48 25.40
C ARG A 259 -3.00 -15.56 24.00
N ARG A 260 -2.89 -14.49 23.22
CA ARG A 260 -3.47 -14.35 21.87
C ARG A 260 -2.50 -13.59 20.96
N PRO A 261 -1.40 -14.22 20.48
CA PRO A 261 -0.54 -13.60 19.48
C PRO A 261 -1.31 -13.44 18.16
N GLY A 262 -0.91 -12.49 17.33
CA GLY A 262 -1.60 -12.18 16.09
C GLY A 262 -1.43 -10.73 15.65
N VAL A 263 -2.22 -10.36 14.64
CA VAL A 263 -2.28 -8.99 14.12
C VAL A 263 -3.52 -8.30 14.65
N TYR A 264 -3.36 -7.03 15.03
CA TYR A 264 -4.39 -6.17 15.56
C TYR A 264 -4.30 -4.81 14.87
N GLU A 265 -5.35 -4.41 14.17
CA GLU A 265 -5.47 -3.05 13.66
C GLU A 265 -5.90 -2.12 14.79
N LEU A 266 -5.06 -1.17 15.14
CA LEU A 266 -5.28 -0.24 16.26
C LEU A 266 -4.84 1.17 15.85
N PRO A 267 -5.42 2.23 16.45
CA PRO A 267 -4.91 3.59 16.25
C PRO A 267 -3.50 3.72 16.84
N LEU A 268 -2.66 4.54 16.20
CA LEU A 268 -1.36 4.89 16.77
C LEU A 268 -1.53 5.57 18.13
N GLY A 269 -0.55 5.39 19.02
CA GLY A 269 -0.64 5.88 20.40
C GLY A 269 -1.27 4.87 21.38
N THR A 270 -1.84 3.76 20.89
CA THR A 270 -2.24 2.66 21.78
C THR A 270 -1.04 2.17 22.56
N THR A 271 -1.15 2.14 23.90
CA THR A 271 -0.03 1.75 24.77
C THR A 271 0.24 0.25 24.68
N PHE A 272 1.43 -0.19 25.06
CA PHE A 272 1.77 -1.61 25.12
C PHE A 272 1.01 -2.41 26.21
N ARG A 273 0.42 -1.73 27.20
CA ARG A 273 -0.25 -2.34 28.36
C ARG A 273 -1.64 -2.86 28.00
#